data_AF-A0A920ND91-F1
#
_entry.id   AF-A0A920ND91-F1
#
_cell.length_a   1.000
_cell.length_b   1.000
_cell.length_c   1.000
_cell.angle_alpha   90.00
_cell.angle_beta   90.00
_cell.angle_gamma   90.00
#
_symmetry.space_group_name_H-M   'P 1'
#
loop_
_entity.id
_entity.type
_entity.pdbx_description
1 polymer ?
#
loop_
_entity_poly.entity_id
_entity_poly.type
_entity_poly.pdbx_seq_one_letter_code
_entity_poly.pdbx_strand_id
1 'polypeptide(L)'
;MKAPGEVMAIDRTFEAAFQKAVRSLEITNRSILWEDNNWDNGQKNNFDNLPITPNDERLWALFAALRRNISPEDISRKTGVDPWFTRAFSRIIGMENRLLNETLTKELIYQAKRLGFPDDRI
;
A
#
# COMPACT_ATOMS: atom_id res chain seq x y z
N MET A 1 24.17 5.50 0.79
CA MET A 1 22.96 5.50 -0.05
C MET A 1 23.18 4.52 -1.20
N LYS A 2 22.21 3.65 -1.49
CA LYS A 2 22.28 2.67 -2.60
C LYS A 2 21.22 2.93 -3.71
N ALA A 3 20.31 3.87 -3.50
CA ALA A 3 19.28 4.21 -4.47
C ALA A 3 19.89 4.95 -5.68
N PRO A 4 19.61 4.52 -6.93
CA PRO A 4 20.15 5.15 -8.13
C PRO A 4 19.39 6.41 -8.55
N GLY A 5 18.22 6.67 -7.98
CA GLY A 5 17.38 7.82 -8.30
C GLY A 5 16.19 7.94 -7.33
N GLU A 6 15.38 8.96 -7.56
CA GLU A 6 14.19 9.27 -6.76
C GLU A 6 13.08 9.83 -7.65
N VAL A 7 11.85 9.82 -7.13
CA VAL A 7 10.68 10.38 -7.83
C VAL A 7 9.90 11.28 -6.89
N MET A 8 9.19 12.24 -7.48
CA MET A 8 8.31 13.16 -6.75
C MET A 8 6.92 13.13 -7.39
N ALA A 9 5.89 13.12 -6.56
CA ALA A 9 4.51 13.28 -7.00
C ALA A 9 3.80 14.36 -6.18
N ILE A 10 2.87 15.05 -6.85
CA ILE A 10 2.05 16.11 -6.26
C ILE A 10 0.59 15.72 -6.40
N ASP A 11 -0.15 15.86 -5.28
CA ASP A 11 -1.60 15.73 -5.19
C ASP A 11 -2.15 16.49 -3.95
N ARG A 12 -3.48 16.56 -3.81
CA ARG A 12 -4.17 17.25 -2.70
C ARG A 12 -4.33 16.38 -1.44
N THR A 13 -4.08 15.08 -1.55
CA THR A 13 -4.12 14.13 -0.44
C THR A 13 -2.85 13.29 -0.45
N PHE A 14 -2.44 12.82 0.74
CA PHE A 14 -1.26 11.99 0.86
C PHE A 14 -1.42 10.68 0.10
N GLU A 15 -2.56 10.01 0.21
CA GLU A 15 -2.82 8.73 -0.44
C GLU A 15 -2.69 8.85 -1.96
N ALA A 16 -3.25 9.92 -2.54
CA ALA A 16 -3.19 10.12 -3.98
C ALA A 16 -1.77 10.44 -4.46
N ALA A 17 -1.07 11.35 -3.77
CA ALA A 17 0.33 11.67 -4.06
C ALA A 17 1.22 10.43 -3.90
N PHE A 18 0.98 9.64 -2.86
CA PHE A 18 1.72 8.43 -2.56
C PHE A 18 1.55 7.36 -3.63
N GLN A 19 0.31 7.03 -4.00
CA GLN A 19 0.04 6.06 -5.05
C GLN A 19 0.59 6.52 -6.41
N LYS A 20 0.56 7.83 -6.69
CA LYS A 20 1.16 8.41 -7.89
C LYS A 20 2.68 8.28 -7.89
N ALA A 21 3.35 8.59 -6.77
CA ALA A 21 4.80 8.40 -6.63
C ALA A 21 5.21 6.95 -6.85
N VAL A 22 4.49 6.00 -6.24
CA VAL A 22 4.79 4.56 -6.38
C VAL A 22 4.71 4.11 -7.85
N ARG A 23 3.71 4.55 -8.61
CA ARG A 23 3.62 4.26 -10.05
C ARG A 23 4.73 4.94 -10.87
N SER A 24 5.13 6.14 -10.45
CA SER A 24 6.22 6.88 -11.10
C SER A 24 7.61 6.29 -10.85
N LEU A 25 7.78 5.37 -9.90
CA LEU A 25 9.08 4.70 -9.65
C LEU A 25 9.53 3.79 -10.81
N GLU A 26 8.66 3.53 -11.80
CA GLU A 26 8.95 2.68 -12.97
C GLU A 26 9.49 1.28 -12.61
N ILE A 27 9.17 0.80 -11.40
CA ILE A 27 9.58 -0.52 -10.94
C ILE A 27 8.75 -1.54 -11.70
N THR A 28 9.38 -2.19 -12.67
CA THR A 28 8.71 -3.12 -13.58
C THR A 28 7.93 -4.17 -12.77
N ASN A 29 6.65 -4.35 -13.13
CA ASN A 29 5.72 -5.30 -12.53
C ASN A 29 5.40 -5.11 -11.03
N ARG A 30 5.79 -4.00 -10.39
CA ARG A 30 5.47 -3.74 -8.97
C ARG A 30 4.52 -2.56 -8.79
N SER A 31 3.22 -2.85 -8.85
CA SER A 31 2.18 -1.90 -8.39
C SER A 31 2.08 -1.88 -6.86
N ILE A 32 1.26 -0.99 -6.28
CA ILE A 32 0.96 -1.01 -4.83
C ILE A 32 0.29 -2.33 -4.37
N LEU A 33 -0.27 -3.08 -5.32
CA LEU A 33 -0.87 -4.40 -5.10
C LEU A 33 0.13 -5.54 -5.18
N TRP A 34 1.39 -5.27 -5.58
CA TRP A 34 2.39 -6.32 -5.68
C TRP A 34 2.72 -6.88 -4.30
N GLU A 35 2.88 -8.19 -4.26
CA GLU A 35 3.31 -8.97 -3.11
C GLU A 35 4.16 -10.14 -3.63
N ASP A 36 5.21 -10.52 -2.92
CA ASP A 36 6.01 -11.68 -3.27
C ASP A 36 5.28 -12.96 -2.84
N ASN A 37 5.17 -13.93 -3.75
CA ASN A 37 4.52 -15.22 -3.49
C ASN A 37 5.18 -15.99 -2.32
N ASN A 38 6.46 -15.74 -2.04
CA ASN A 38 7.18 -16.40 -0.94
C ASN A 38 6.81 -15.85 0.45
N TRP A 39 6.12 -14.71 0.52
CA TRP A 39 5.68 -14.13 1.79
C TRP A 39 4.39 -14.79 2.31
N ASP A 40 3.66 -15.51 1.47
CA ASP A 40 2.48 -16.25 1.90
C ASP A 40 2.88 -17.59 2.54
N ASN A 41 2.54 -17.74 3.82
CA ASN A 41 2.71 -18.97 4.60
C ASN A 41 1.38 -19.53 5.11
N GLY A 42 0.25 -19.02 4.60
CA GLY A 42 -1.10 -19.40 5.04
C GLY A 42 -1.46 -18.92 6.45
N GLN A 43 -0.58 -18.20 7.15
CA GLN A 43 -0.86 -17.63 8.46
C GLN A 43 -1.44 -16.22 8.31
N LYS A 44 -2.51 -15.95 9.05
CA LYS A 44 -3.16 -14.64 9.12
C LYS A 44 -2.72 -13.95 10.42
N ASN A 45 -2.66 -12.61 10.40
CA ASN A 45 -2.37 -11.77 11.56
C ASN A 45 -0.95 -11.87 12.14
N ASN A 46 0.07 -12.23 11.36
CA ASN A 46 1.47 -12.22 11.80
C ASN A 46 2.39 -11.53 10.79
N PHE A 47 3.57 -11.14 11.28
CA PHE A 47 4.63 -10.55 10.45
C PHE A 47 5.58 -11.59 9.84
N ASP A 48 5.30 -12.88 10.05
CA ASP A 48 6.24 -13.93 9.68
C ASP A 48 6.41 -13.96 8.15
N ASN A 49 7.66 -14.10 7.72
CA ASN A 49 8.09 -14.04 6.31
C ASN A 49 7.91 -12.70 5.60
N LEU A 50 7.45 -11.64 6.28
CA LEU A 50 7.39 -10.30 5.70
C LEU A 50 8.69 -9.52 5.92
N PRO A 51 9.33 -8.97 4.87
CA PRO A 51 10.56 -8.21 4.99
C PRO A 51 10.28 -6.77 5.47
N ILE A 52 9.84 -6.64 6.72
CA ILE A 52 9.43 -5.36 7.35
C ILE A 52 10.60 -4.49 7.84
N THR A 53 11.81 -5.05 7.86
CA THR A 53 13.04 -4.31 8.13
C THR A 53 13.34 -3.30 7.01
N PRO A 54 14.21 -2.31 7.21
CA PRO A 54 14.62 -1.39 6.14
C PRO A 54 15.25 -2.11 4.95
N ASN A 55 14.49 -2.23 3.85
CA ASN A 55 14.92 -2.78 2.56
C ASN A 55 14.03 -2.20 1.45
N ASP A 56 14.36 -2.50 0.19
CA ASP A 56 13.67 -1.93 -0.97
C ASP A 56 12.24 -2.47 -1.13
N GLU A 57 11.96 -3.66 -0.59
CA GLU A 57 10.65 -4.32 -0.66
C GLU A 57 9.72 -3.98 0.51
N ARG A 58 10.25 -3.28 1.51
CA ARG A 58 9.58 -2.97 2.77
C ARG A 58 8.21 -2.35 2.56
N LEU A 59 8.09 -1.44 1.58
CA LEU A 59 6.82 -0.78 1.29
C LEU A 59 5.71 -1.81 1.03
N TRP A 60 5.95 -2.76 0.13
CA TRP A 60 4.97 -3.78 -0.19
C TRP A 60 4.72 -4.72 0.99
N ALA A 61 5.74 -5.01 1.80
CA ALA A 61 5.57 -5.78 3.03
C ALA A 61 4.63 -5.09 4.03
N LEU A 62 4.63 -3.75 4.12
CA LEU A 62 3.68 -3.00 4.96
C LEU A 62 2.22 -3.14 4.45
N PHE A 63 2.02 -3.08 3.13
CA PHE A 63 0.70 -3.25 2.51
C PHE A 63 0.21 -4.70 2.67
N ALA A 64 1.10 -5.67 2.48
CA ALA A 64 0.86 -7.08 2.69
C ALA A 64 0.50 -7.40 4.17
N ALA A 65 1.14 -6.73 5.14
CA ALA A 65 0.78 -6.81 6.56
C ALA A 65 -0.64 -6.30 6.82
N LEU A 66 -1.02 -5.16 6.23
CA LEU A 66 -2.37 -4.60 6.36
C LEU A 66 -3.43 -5.50 5.73
N ARG A 67 -3.15 -6.11 4.57
CA ARG A 67 -4.05 -7.10 3.93
C ARG A 67 -4.25 -8.34 4.80
N ARG A 68 -3.23 -8.74 5.58
CA ARG A 68 -3.31 -9.79 6.61
C ARG A 68 -4.01 -9.35 7.90
N ASN A 69 -4.72 -8.22 7.90
CA ASN A 69 -5.45 -7.64 9.04
C ASN A 69 -4.58 -7.26 10.25
N ILE A 70 -3.27 -7.07 10.05
CA ILE A 70 -2.43 -6.50 11.10
C ILE A 70 -2.76 -5.02 11.27
N SER A 71 -2.92 -4.57 12.52
CA SER A 71 -3.32 -3.20 12.78
C SER A 71 -2.24 -2.19 12.34
N PRO A 72 -2.62 -1.00 11.85
CA PRO A 72 -1.64 0.04 11.51
C PRO A 72 -0.81 0.49 12.73
N GLU A 73 -1.35 0.39 13.94
CA GLU A 73 -0.64 0.61 15.20
C GLU A 73 0.46 -0.42 15.45
N ASP A 74 0.19 -1.71 15.22
CA ASP A 74 1.19 -2.78 15.37
C ASP A 74 2.32 -2.64 14.36
N ILE A 75 1.96 -2.30 13.12
CA ILE A 75 2.94 -2.00 12.06
C ILE A 75 3.80 -0.82 12.50
N SER A 76 3.21 0.28 12.97
CA SER A 76 3.94 1.45 13.43
C SER A 76 4.92 1.10 14.55
N ARG A 77 4.45 0.39 15.59
CA ARG A 77 5.25 -0.06 16.73
C ARG A 77 6.42 -0.96 16.32
N LYS A 78 6.22 -1.83 15.34
CA LYS A 78 7.24 -2.76 14.86
C LYS A 78 8.28 -2.10 13.94
N THR A 79 7.87 -1.09 13.17
CA THR A 79 8.66 -0.52 12.07
C THR A 79 9.25 0.85 12.36
N GLY A 80 8.70 1.56 13.35
CA GLY A 80 9.02 2.96 13.63
C GLY A 80 8.43 3.95 12.63
N VAL A 81 7.62 3.50 11.66
CA VAL A 81 6.88 4.41 10.77
C VAL A 81 5.79 5.10 11.57
N ASP A 82 5.67 6.42 11.44
CA ASP A 82 4.70 7.19 12.21
C ASP A 82 3.26 6.66 12.00
N PRO A 83 2.44 6.53 13.07
CA PRO A 83 1.08 6.03 12.98
C PRO A 83 0.20 6.76 11.96
N TRP A 84 0.47 8.04 11.69
CA TRP A 84 -0.26 8.80 10.69
C TRP A 84 -0.13 8.17 9.29
N PHE A 85 1.07 7.71 8.91
CA PHE A 85 1.31 7.06 7.62
C PHE A 85 0.73 5.66 7.57
N THR A 86 0.89 4.85 8.63
CA THR A 86 0.34 3.49 8.63
C THR A 86 -1.18 3.48 8.56
N ARG A 87 -1.85 4.45 9.20
CA ARG A 87 -3.29 4.67 9.04
C ARG A 87 -3.66 5.14 7.63
N ALA A 88 -2.81 5.94 6.98
CA ALA A 88 -3.03 6.33 5.58
C ALA A 88 -2.96 5.14 4.64
N PHE A 89 -1.98 4.25 4.82
CA PHE A 89 -1.90 2.99 4.08
C PHE A 89 -3.13 2.11 4.35
N SER A 90 -3.61 2.05 5.60
CA SER A 90 -4.85 1.33 5.94
C SER A 90 -6.07 1.88 5.21
N ARG A 91 -6.17 3.20 4.97
CA ARG A 91 -7.25 3.79 4.15
C ARG A 91 -7.17 3.36 2.68
N ILE A 92 -5.97 3.23 2.12
CA ILE A 92 -5.77 2.70 0.76
C ILE A 92 -6.25 1.25 0.69
N ILE A 93 -5.82 0.39 1.62
CA ILE A 93 -6.28 -1.01 1.71
C ILE A 93 -7.79 -1.09 1.95
N GLY A 94 -8.36 -0.19 2.74
CA GLY A 94 -9.80 -0.08 2.93
C GLY A 94 -10.53 0.15 1.61
N MET A 95 -10.06 1.07 0.76
CA MET A 95 -10.64 1.29 -0.56
C MET A 95 -10.45 0.10 -1.50
N GLU A 96 -9.28 -0.54 -1.47
CA GLU A 96 -9.02 -1.79 -2.22
C GLU A 96 -10.08 -2.85 -1.88
N ASN A 97 -10.33 -3.08 -0.58
CA ASN A 97 -11.35 -4.02 -0.14
C ASN A 97 -12.76 -3.63 -0.59
N ARG A 98 -13.09 -2.34 -0.61
CA ARG A 98 -14.39 -1.87 -1.10
C ARG A 98 -14.55 -2.11 -2.59
N LEU A 99 -13.53 -1.80 -3.40
CA LEU A 99 -13.54 -2.06 -4.84
C LEU A 99 -13.70 -3.56 -5.17
N LEU A 100 -13.14 -4.45 -4.35
CA LEU A 100 -13.25 -5.90 -4.54
C LEU A 100 -14.61 -6.49 -4.14
N ASN A 101 -15.31 -5.89 -3.18
CA ASN A 101 -16.48 -6.50 -2.55
C ASN A 101 -17.80 -5.72 -2.76
N GLU A 102 -17.75 -4.46 -3.18
CA GLU A 102 -18.93 -3.63 -3.45
C GLU A 102 -19.26 -3.59 -4.94
N THR A 103 -20.52 -3.31 -5.28
CA THR A 103 -20.90 -3.04 -6.68
C THR A 103 -20.29 -1.73 -7.14
N LEU A 104 -19.72 -1.72 -8.35
CA LEU A 104 -19.07 -0.54 -8.91
C LEU A 104 -20.11 0.55 -9.25
N THR A 105 -20.21 1.55 -8.37
CA THR A 105 -21.05 2.75 -8.56
C THR A 105 -20.21 3.96 -8.94
N LYS A 106 -20.86 4.99 -9.50
CA LYS A 106 -20.20 6.25 -9.82
C LYS A 106 -19.56 6.89 -8.59
N GLU A 107 -20.22 6.78 -7.44
CA GLU A 107 -19.76 7.29 -6.16
C GLU A 107 -18.52 6.54 -5.67
N LEU A 108 -18.50 5.21 -5.80
CA LEU A 108 -17.34 4.39 -5.44
C LEU A 108 -16.13 4.71 -6.33
N ILE A 109 -16.33 4.79 -7.65
CA ILE A 109 -15.29 5.20 -8.61
C ILE A 109 -14.73 6.58 -8.20
N TYR A 110 -15.60 7.55 -7.96
CA TYR A 110 -15.18 8.90 -7.60
C TYR A 110 -14.32 8.91 -6.32
N GLN A 111 -14.72 8.15 -5.29
CA GLN A 111 -13.95 8.03 -4.05
C GLN A 111 -12.59 7.35 -4.28
N ALA A 112 -12.55 6.27 -5.08
CA ALA A 112 -11.31 5.58 -5.44
C ALA A 112 -10.34 6.51 -6.20
N LYS A 113 -10.84 7.26 -7.20
CA LYS A 113 -10.04 8.25 -7.94
C LYS A 113 -9.47 9.32 -7.02
N ARG A 114 -10.23 9.80 -6.03
CA ARG A 114 -9.75 10.79 -5.04
C ARG A 114 -8.67 10.26 -4.10
N LEU A 115 -8.58 8.94 -3.91
CA LEU A 115 -7.47 8.30 -3.19
C LEU A 115 -6.28 7.99 -4.11
N GLY A 116 -6.39 8.26 -5.41
CA GLY A 116 -5.31 8.10 -6.39
C GLY A 116 -5.23 6.73 -7.04
N PHE A 117 -6.31 5.94 -7.00
CA PHE A 117 -6.38 4.67 -7.74
C PHE A 117 -6.36 4.92 -9.26
N PRO A 118 -5.49 4.24 -10.02
CA PRO A 118 -5.44 4.33 -11.47
C PRO A 118 -6.58 3.51 -12.11
N ASP A 119 -6.85 3.75 -13.39
CA ASP A 119 -8.00 3.15 -14.08
C ASP A 119 -7.86 1.63 -14.27
N ASP A 120 -6.63 1.11 -14.36
CA ASP A 120 -6.34 -0.34 -14.43
C ASP A 120 -6.58 -1.07 -13.10
N ARG A 121 -6.98 -0.36 -12.04
CA ARG A 121 -7.16 -0.88 -10.67
C ARG A 121 -8.54 -0.59 -10.08
N ILE A 122 -9.48 -0.12 -10.89
CA ILE A 122 -10.89 0.10 -10.55
C ILE A 122 -11.72 -0.81 -11.47
#